data_AF-A0A3G2C727-F1
#
_entry.id   AF-A0A3G2C727-F1
#
_cell.length_a   1.000
_cell.length_b   1.000
_cell.length_c   1.000
_cell.angle_alpha   90.00
_cell.angle_beta   90.00
_cell.angle_gamma   90.00
#
_symmetry.space_group_name_H-M   'P 1'
#
loop_
_entity.id
_entity.type
_entity.pdbx_description
1 polymer ?
#
loop_
_entity_poly.entity_id
_entity_poly.type
_entity_poly.pdbx_seq_one_letter_code
_entity_poly.pdbx_strand_id
1 'polypeptide(L)'
;ALLDKIPQPLSKGQIRSALTAVMQRQISMPGTFDENGWLKIGFSGSQINMSEPYINTGSLYMCTAVFLPLGLPANHPFWTEPYSEWTNLKAWKGVDVGADKALRKG
;
A
#
# COMPACT_ATOMS: atom_id res chain seq x y z
N ALA A 1 6.78 7.05 -5.59
CA ALA A 1 6.71 8.30 -4.80
C ALA A 1 8.09 8.91 -4.64
N LEU A 2 9.04 8.26 -3.96
CA LEU A 2 10.41 8.77 -3.78
C LEU A 2 11.14 9.08 -5.10
N LEU A 3 11.06 8.16 -6.07
CA LEU A 3 11.70 8.33 -7.39
C LEU A 3 10.87 9.18 -8.38
N ASP A 4 9.73 9.71 -7.94
CA ASP A 4 8.73 10.42 -8.75
C ASP A 4 8.26 9.76 -10.07
N LYS A 5 8.44 8.44 -10.20
CA LYS A 5 7.94 7.65 -11.34
C LYS A 5 6.51 7.16 -11.11
N ILE A 6 5.57 8.09 -11.03
CA ILE A 6 4.15 7.78 -10.86
C ILE A 6 3.46 7.69 -12.23
N PRO A 7 2.77 6.57 -12.56
CA PRO A 7 2.03 6.48 -13.81
C PRO A 7 0.78 7.39 -13.76
N GLN A 8 0.59 8.16 -14.83
CA GLN A 8 -0.66 8.87 -15.06
C GLN A 8 -1.81 7.87 -15.26
N PRO A 9 -3.03 8.15 -14.75
CA PRO A 9 -3.52 9.42 -14.21
C PRO A 9 -3.47 9.55 -12.67
N LEU A 10 -2.63 8.77 -11.96
CA LEU A 10 -2.64 8.73 -10.50
C LEU A 10 -2.03 9.99 -9.89
N SER A 11 -2.79 10.67 -9.02
CA SER A 11 -2.26 11.78 -8.21
C SER A 11 -1.47 11.27 -6.99
N LYS A 12 -0.59 12.12 -6.46
CA LYS A 12 0.24 11.75 -5.30
C LYS A 12 -0.60 11.65 -4.03
N GLY A 13 -1.61 12.50 -3.87
CA GLY A 13 -2.61 12.42 -2.80
C GLY A 13 -3.44 11.13 -2.86
N GLN A 14 -3.77 10.65 -4.07
CA GLN A 14 -4.46 9.36 -4.24
C GLN A 14 -3.58 8.19 -3.78
N ILE A 15 -2.29 8.21 -4.12
CA ILE A 15 -1.33 7.18 -3.69
C ILE A 15 -1.14 7.22 -2.18
N ARG A 16 -0.94 8.40 -1.58
CA ARG A 16 -0.82 8.55 -0.12
C ARG A 16 -2.05 7.97 0.58
N SER A 17 -3.24 8.32 0.10
CA SER A 17 -4.52 7.86 0.67
C SER A 17 -4.65 6.33 0.59
N ALA A 18 -4.29 5.72 -0.55
CA ALA A 18 -4.29 4.27 -0.72
C ALA A 18 -3.33 3.56 0.24
N LEU A 19 -2.07 4.00 0.29
CA LEU A 19 -1.05 3.39 1.14
C LEU A 19 -1.41 3.53 2.63
N THR A 20 -1.93 4.69 3.03
CA THR A 20 -2.38 4.93 4.40
C THR A 20 -3.47 3.94 4.80
N ALA A 21 -4.45 3.69 3.92
CA ALA A 21 -5.53 2.74 4.19
C ALA A 21 -5.00 1.30 4.35
N VAL A 22 -4.05 0.88 3.52
CA VAL A 22 -3.41 -0.45 3.65
C VAL A 22 -2.64 -0.55 4.96
N MET A 23 -1.83 0.45 5.29
CA MET A 23 -1.03 0.47 6.52
C MET A 23 -1.91 0.42 7.76
N GLN A 24 -2.94 1.26 7.82
CA GLN A 24 -3.91 1.25 8.92
C GLN A 24 -4.58 -0.11 9.05
N ARG A 25 -5.02 -0.71 7.94
CA ARG A 25 -5.64 -2.03 7.96
C ARG A 25 -4.68 -3.11 8.44
N GLN A 26 -3.43 -3.13 7.99
CA GLN A 26 -2.48 -4.19 8.38
C GLN A 26 -2.00 -4.04 9.82
N ILE A 27 -1.62 -2.83 10.23
CA ILE A 27 -1.02 -2.57 11.54
C ILE A 27 -2.06 -2.70 12.67
N SER A 28 -3.30 -2.28 12.43
CA SER A 28 -4.36 -2.36 13.46
C SER A 28 -4.95 -3.76 13.65
N MET A 29 -4.62 -4.72 12.79
CA MET A 29 -5.24 -6.03 12.83
C MET A 29 -4.74 -6.87 13.99
N PRO A 30 -5.65 -7.48 14.79
CA PRO A 30 -5.25 -8.37 15.87
C PRO A 30 -4.37 -9.52 15.37
N GLY A 31 -3.28 -9.78 16.10
CA GLY A 31 -2.35 -10.85 15.77
C GLY A 31 -1.38 -10.53 14.62
N THR A 32 -1.32 -9.30 14.12
CA THR A 32 -0.24 -8.85 13.22
C THR A 32 1.12 -8.86 13.92
N PHE A 33 1.13 -8.52 15.21
CA PHE A 33 2.32 -8.56 16.05
C PHE A 33 2.21 -9.68 17.10
N ASP A 34 3.34 -10.27 17.47
CA ASP A 34 3.45 -11.12 18.64
C ASP A 34 3.59 -10.29 19.94
N GLU A 35 3.70 -10.98 21.09
CA GLU A 35 3.85 -10.37 22.41
C GLU A 35 5.13 -9.52 22.58
N ASN A 36 6.13 -9.74 21.73
CA ASN A 36 7.40 -9.03 21.72
C ASN A 36 7.43 -7.91 20.66
N GLY A 37 6.33 -7.70 19.93
CA GLY A 37 6.20 -6.67 18.90
C GLY A 37 6.77 -7.06 17.53
N TRP A 38 7.04 -8.34 17.27
CA TRP A 38 7.49 -8.80 15.95
C TRP A 38 6.33 -9.10 15.02
N LEU A 39 6.52 -8.82 13.73
CA LEU A 39 5.56 -9.19 12.69
C LEU A 39 5.35 -10.70 12.64
N LYS A 40 4.09 -11.12 12.62
CA LYS A 40 3.68 -12.50 12.34
C LYS A 40 3.33 -12.65 10.87
N ILE A 41 3.64 -13.81 10.30
CA ILE A 41 3.39 -14.12 8.89
C ILE A 41 1.88 -14.04 8.61
N GLY A 42 1.49 -13.21 7.64
CA GLY A 42 0.13 -13.08 7.16
C GLY A 42 -0.09 -11.78 6.39
N PHE A 43 -1.30 -11.59 5.89
CA PHE A 43 -1.67 -10.39 5.13
C PHE A 43 -2.34 -9.34 6.02
N SER A 44 -3.16 -9.78 6.98
CA SER A 44 -4.01 -8.96 7.85
C SER A 44 -4.24 -9.74 9.16
N GLY A 45 -3.21 -9.79 10.01
CA GLY A 45 -3.11 -10.69 11.16
C GLY A 45 -2.24 -11.91 10.87
N SER A 46 -2.29 -12.93 11.73
CA SER A 46 -1.49 -14.16 11.60
C SER A 46 -2.18 -15.17 10.69
N GLN A 47 -1.65 -15.36 9.47
CA GLN A 47 -2.22 -16.20 8.41
C GLN A 47 -1.12 -17.07 7.77
N ILE A 48 -0.47 -17.92 8.57
CA ILE A 48 0.70 -18.72 8.18
C ILE A 48 0.50 -19.57 6.92
N ASN A 49 -0.71 -20.09 6.69
CA ASN A 49 -0.99 -20.94 5.52
C ASN A 49 -0.97 -20.19 4.18
N MET A 50 -0.84 -18.85 4.20
CA MET A 50 -0.66 -18.04 2.99
C MET A 50 0.81 -17.88 2.58
N SER A 51 1.78 -18.36 3.38
CA SER A 51 3.19 -18.24 3.04
C SER A 51 3.73 -19.42 2.26
N GLU A 52 4.69 -19.17 1.39
CA GLU A 52 5.53 -20.23 0.84
C GLU A 52 6.55 -20.75 1.88
N PRO A 53 7.08 -21.98 1.70
CA PRO A 53 7.98 -22.62 2.67
C PRO A 53 9.28 -21.87 2.98
N TYR A 54 9.68 -20.91 2.14
CA TYR A 54 10.93 -20.14 2.28
C TYR A 54 10.74 -18.81 3.02
N ILE A 55 9.52 -18.44 3.39
CA ILE A 55 9.22 -17.19 4.09
C ILE A 55 9.50 -17.36 5.58
N ASN A 56 10.12 -16.34 6.17
CA ASN A 56 10.31 -16.24 7.62
C ASN A 56 9.93 -14.83 8.11
N THR A 57 9.98 -14.60 9.42
CA THR A 57 9.69 -13.31 10.05
C THR A 57 10.53 -12.16 9.47
N GLY A 58 11.80 -12.42 9.13
CA GLY A 58 12.68 -11.42 8.51
C GLY A 58 12.19 -10.97 7.13
N SER A 59 11.68 -11.90 6.31
CA SER A 59 11.11 -11.59 4.99
C SER A 59 9.97 -10.57 5.06
N LEU A 60 9.20 -10.58 6.15
CA LEU A 60 8.05 -9.68 6.33
C LEU A 60 8.46 -8.21 6.35
N TYR A 61 9.64 -7.89 6.86
CA TYR A 61 10.12 -6.51 6.99
C TYR A 61 10.41 -5.82 5.65
N MET A 62 10.39 -6.55 4.53
CA MET A 62 10.38 -5.93 3.20
C MET A 62 9.16 -5.00 3.00
N CYS A 63 8.07 -5.21 3.75
CA CYS A 63 6.92 -4.31 3.74
C CYS A 63 7.27 -2.87 4.14
N THR A 64 8.36 -2.67 4.90
CA THR A 64 8.83 -1.34 5.33
C THR A 64 9.23 -0.42 4.17
N ALA A 65 9.40 -0.96 2.96
CA ALA A 65 9.54 -0.15 1.75
C ALA A 65 8.36 0.81 1.51
N VAL A 66 7.20 0.56 2.14
CA VAL A 66 6.07 1.49 2.15
C VAL A 66 6.44 2.86 2.76
N PHE A 67 7.47 2.92 3.61
CA PHE A 67 7.96 4.15 4.25
C PHE A 67 8.98 4.94 3.42
N LEU A 68 9.36 4.48 2.22
CA LEU A 68 10.23 5.23 1.31
C LEU A 68 9.81 6.69 1.06
N PRO A 69 8.50 7.05 1.01
CA PRO A 69 8.10 8.45 0.87
C PRO A 69 8.59 9.37 1.99
N LEU A 70 8.99 8.86 3.17
CA LEU A 70 9.56 9.68 4.25
C LEU A 70 10.84 10.42 3.85
N GLY A 71 11.52 9.99 2.79
CA GLY A 71 12.65 10.72 2.20
C GLY A 71 12.26 11.96 1.37
N LEU A 72 10.96 12.26 1.20
CA LEU A 72 10.49 13.39 0.42
C LEU A 72 10.49 14.70 1.24
N PRO A 73 10.78 15.86 0.63
CA PRO A 73 10.65 17.17 1.30
C PRO A 73 9.26 17.39 1.88
N ALA A 74 9.15 18.07 3.02
CA ALA A 74 7.87 18.29 3.72
C ALA A 74 6.79 19.01 2.87
N ASN A 75 7.21 19.85 1.92
CA ASN A 75 6.32 20.57 0.99
C ASN A 75 5.97 19.78 -0.28
N HIS A 76 6.50 18.56 -0.45
CA HIS A 76 6.28 17.74 -1.64
C HIS A 76 4.78 17.40 -1.81
N PRO A 77 4.22 17.37 -3.04
CA PRO A 77 2.78 17.14 -3.26
C PRO A 77 2.24 15.83 -2.68
N PHE A 78 3.09 14.83 -2.48
CA PHE A 78 2.72 13.62 -1.73
C PHE A 78 2.17 13.94 -0.34
N TRP A 79 2.73 14.94 0.34
CA TRP A 79 2.29 15.38 1.67
C TRP A 79 1.23 16.47 1.63
N THR A 80 1.27 17.34 0.62
CA THR A 80 0.44 18.55 0.59
C THR A 80 -0.83 18.44 -0.25
N GLU A 81 -0.91 17.53 -1.22
CA GLU A 81 -2.17 17.29 -1.95
C GLU A 81 -3.28 16.84 -0.99
N PRO A 82 -4.55 17.20 -1.24
CA PRO A 82 -5.66 16.76 -0.40
C PRO A 82 -5.88 15.24 -0.50
N TYR A 83 -6.72 14.72 0.39
CA TYR A 83 -7.24 13.36 0.28
C TYR A 83 -7.87 13.13 -1.09
N SER A 84 -7.62 11.96 -1.67
CA SER A 84 -8.23 11.53 -2.91
C SER A 84 -8.50 10.03 -2.85
N GLU A 85 -9.71 9.63 -3.24
CA GLU A 85 -10.09 8.22 -3.25
C GLU A 85 -9.25 7.45 -4.29
N TRP A 86 -8.73 6.29 -3.87
CA TRP A 86 -7.97 5.42 -4.75
C TRP A 86 -8.86 4.55 -5.61
N THR A 87 -8.28 4.00 -6.68
CA THR A 87 -8.99 3.27 -7.74
C THR A 87 -9.95 2.21 -7.19
N ASN A 88 -9.49 1.33 -6.29
CA ASN A 88 -10.35 0.28 -5.74
C ASN A 88 -11.49 0.84 -4.89
N LEU A 89 -11.27 1.91 -4.10
CA LEU A 89 -12.35 2.52 -3.31
C LEU A 89 -13.42 3.13 -4.22
N LYS A 90 -13.00 3.83 -5.27
CA LYS A 90 -13.90 4.37 -6.31
C LYS A 90 -14.72 3.25 -6.94
N ALA A 91 -14.08 2.17 -7.36
CA ALA A 91 -14.74 1.03 -7.98
C ALA A 91 -15.78 0.38 -7.04
N TRP A 92 -15.44 0.17 -5.75
CA TRP A 92 -16.38 -0.36 -4.76
C TRP A 92 -17.58 0.56 -4.48
N LYS A 93 -17.47 1.86 -4.78
CA LYS A 93 -18.56 2.83 -4.71
C LYS A 93 -19.40 2.90 -5.99
N GLY A 94 -19.12 2.06 -6.98
CA GLY A 94 -19.81 2.07 -8.28
C GLY A 94 -19.36 3.18 -9.22
N VAL A 95 -18.22 3.83 -8.95
CA VAL A 95 -17.62 4.79 -9.88
C VAL A 95 -16.92 4.03 -11.00
N ASP A 96 -17.22 4.36 -12.25
CA ASP A 96 -16.47 3.84 -13.41
C ASP A 96 -15.04 4.39 -13.39
N VAL A 97 -14.06 3.49 -13.26
CA VAL A 97 -12.63 3.80 -13.24
C VAL A 97 -11.94 3.46 -14.56
N GLY A 98 -12.70 3.02 -15.58
CA GLY A 98 -12.20 2.57 -16.87
C GLY A 98 -11.55 1.19 -16.83
N ALA A 99 -11.28 0.65 -18.03
CA ALA A 99 -10.55 -0.60 -18.18
C ALA A 99 -9.03 -0.39 -18.01
N ASP A 100 -8.37 -1.37 -17.39
CA ASP A 100 -6.91 -1.40 -17.35
C ASP A 100 -6.32 -1.73 -18.74
N LYS A 101 -5.05 -1.37 -18.95
CA LYS A 101 -4.38 -1.53 -20.25
C LYS A 101 -3.87 -2.96 -20.44
N ALA A 102 -4.72 -3.86 -20.91
CA ALA A 102 -4.31 -5.23 -21.29
C ALA A 102 -3.88 -5.35 -22.76
N LEU A 103 -4.50 -4.58 -23.67
CA LEU A 103 -4.23 -4.65 -25.11
C LEU A 103 -3.42 -3.43 -25.57
N ARG A 104 -2.22 -3.68 -26.11
CA ARG A 104 -1.49 -2.66 -26.88
C ARG A 104 -2.04 -2.65 -28.30
N LYS A 105 -2.51 -1.49 -28.78
CA LYS A 105 -2.71 -1.30 -30.22
C LYS A 105 -1.32 -1.31 -30.87
N GLY A 106 -1.11 -2.26 -31.78
CA GLY A 106 0.12 -2.38 -32.57
C GLY A 106 0.34 -1.20 -33.50
#